data_AF-A0A8A1MBR0-F1
#
_entry.id   AF-A0A8A1MBR0-F1
#
_cell.length_a   1.000
_cell.length_b   1.000
_cell.length_c   1.000
_cell.angle_alpha   90.00
_cell.angle_beta   90.00
_cell.angle_gamma   90.00
#
_symmetry.space_group_name_H-M   'P 1'
#
loop_
_entity.id
_entity.type
_entity.pdbx_description
1 polymer ?
#
loop_
_entity_poly.entity_id
_entity_poly.type
_entity_poly.pdbx_seq_one_letter_code
_entity_poly.pdbx_strand_id
1 'polypeptide(L)'
;MPSIRNIVSIDLFRRKNAGSFHNRFMQTPPSQFGRKEDGGRQLAAHCPSDVLSPREFIPPTVTPASSTIKLPNAQHIAGETRNHPSTVRDIVKSLLYRITPTRTPAVKKEDKKDFKPTETMDAQTQAPLQFTYIQSKGIYHGLPVIAGPDSPKGLTAIVTGANGMSGSHMVRVLAESPERWANIYAMSRRAAVEDGKYGNVTHLELDFLETSPEDLAKAMVENGVKADYIFYYSYIQLADSNSNIPGALLSNFLKALKLASITPKRFMLQTGAKNYGSHLGSSKSPQVESDPRVTLEPNFYYDQEDLLFQFCKETGVEWNVVRPSFMLGAARDAAMNLAYSLGVFAAVHAHLGEPLIFPGNIASFDVIRDLSSSKLTSYLAEWAVLNPDARNEAFNACDCSAVTPGALWTALAKIYRTGYKAPDPNAEYQCFIFPFDPPPRGFGPPEKMEFRYSFAAWSYDPKVHAAWQELSQKHGIAYNPFSSPADRNRIFGLTDAAILPGIPVQFSMDKSRKFGWHGTVDSLASLRSVLEELIEMKMLPPLPSTA
;
A
#
# COMPACT_ATOMS: atom_id res chain seq x y z
N MET A 1 19.28 -39.81 -36.49
CA MET A 1 18.38 -40.73 -37.21
C MET A 1 18.63 -42.15 -36.73
N PRO A 2 17.68 -43.09 -36.86
CA PRO A 2 16.21 -42.98 -37.07
C PRO A 2 15.45 -43.62 -35.87
N SER A 3 14.14 -43.88 -35.78
CA SER A 3 12.86 -43.47 -36.42
C SER A 3 11.75 -43.77 -35.38
N ILE A 4 10.73 -42.96 -35.12
CA ILE A 4 9.54 -42.64 -35.94
C ILE A 4 8.71 -43.85 -36.39
N ARG A 5 7.54 -44.04 -35.77
CA ARG A 5 6.21 -44.48 -36.29
C ARG A 5 5.18 -44.12 -35.19
N ASN A 6 4.06 -43.41 -35.40
CA ASN A 6 2.90 -43.60 -36.31
C ASN A 6 1.97 -44.77 -35.86
N ILE A 7 0.62 -44.70 -35.85
CA ILE A 7 -0.34 -43.62 -36.18
C ILE A 7 -1.78 -43.95 -35.62
N VAL A 8 -2.50 -42.95 -35.08
CA VAL A 8 -3.96 -42.60 -35.16
C VAL A 8 -5.13 -43.63 -34.96
N SER A 9 -6.18 -43.17 -34.21
CA SER A 9 -7.66 -43.40 -34.34
C SER A 9 -8.49 -44.40 -33.49
N ILE A 10 -9.58 -43.85 -32.88
CA ILE A 10 -11.04 -44.21 -32.91
C ILE A 10 -11.43 -45.67 -32.56
N ASP A 11 -12.23 -45.98 -31.52
CA ASP A 11 -13.69 -45.75 -31.34
C ASP A 11 -14.03 -45.40 -29.85
N LEU A 12 -15.11 -44.71 -29.43
CA LEU A 12 -16.51 -44.55 -29.88
C LEU A 12 -17.46 -45.69 -29.47
N PHE A 13 -18.00 -45.63 -28.24
CA PHE A 13 -19.32 -46.21 -27.96
C PHE A 13 -20.19 -45.33 -27.07
N ARG A 14 -21.44 -45.10 -27.51
CA ARG A 14 -22.42 -44.21 -26.88
C ARG A 14 -23.75 -44.95 -26.83
N ARG A 15 -24.28 -45.26 -25.65
CA ARG A 15 -25.70 -45.63 -25.51
C ARG A 15 -26.36 -44.88 -24.36
N LYS A 16 -27.49 -44.25 -24.69
CA LYS A 16 -28.48 -43.74 -23.75
C LYS A 16 -29.38 -44.91 -23.32
N ASN A 17 -30.11 -44.76 -22.22
CA ASN A 17 -31.56 -44.53 -22.33
C ASN A 17 -32.12 -43.96 -21.02
N ALA A 18 -33.31 -43.35 -21.11
CA ALA A 18 -34.04 -42.78 -20.00
C ALA A 18 -35.37 -43.54 -19.77
N GLY A 19 -35.92 -43.43 -18.57
CA GLY A 19 -37.27 -43.89 -18.19
C GLY A 19 -37.90 -42.86 -17.25
N SER A 20 -39.22 -42.69 -17.28
CA SER A 20 -39.88 -41.50 -16.70
C SER A 20 -41.37 -41.70 -16.35
N PHE A 21 -41.93 -40.71 -15.65
CA PHE A 21 -43.36 -40.38 -15.40
C PHE A 21 -44.15 -41.01 -14.22
N HIS A 22 -44.55 -40.12 -13.28
CA HIS A 22 -45.79 -40.12 -12.45
C HIS A 22 -45.96 -41.26 -11.39
N ASN A 23 -46.78 -41.22 -10.31
CA ASN A 23 -47.95 -40.47 -9.75
C ASN A 23 -47.96 -40.68 -8.18
N ARG A 24 -48.75 -40.10 -7.24
CA ARG A 24 -49.67 -38.92 -7.09
C ARG A 24 -50.02 -38.68 -5.58
N PHE A 25 -50.59 -37.50 -5.25
CA PHE A 25 -51.49 -37.10 -4.12
C PHE A 25 -51.31 -37.58 -2.65
N MET A 26 -51.20 -36.61 -1.71
CA MET A 26 -52.24 -36.09 -0.76
C MET A 26 -51.65 -34.87 0.00
N GLN A 27 -52.30 -33.70 0.15
CA GLN A 27 -53.42 -33.25 1.02
C GLN A 27 -53.07 -32.98 2.52
N THR A 28 -53.78 -32.03 3.14
CA THR A 28 -53.40 -31.17 4.30
C THR A 28 -54.63 -30.90 5.22
N PRO A 29 -54.63 -29.98 6.22
CA PRO A 29 -53.80 -29.71 7.41
C PRO A 29 -54.68 -29.84 8.72
N PRO A 30 -54.92 -28.86 9.64
CA PRO A 30 -54.06 -27.93 10.43
C PRO A 30 -54.30 -27.95 11.98
N SER A 31 -53.44 -27.25 12.75
CA SER A 31 -53.79 -26.45 13.96
C SER A 31 -52.60 -25.50 14.26
N GLN A 32 -52.68 -24.23 14.66
CA GLN A 32 -53.61 -23.38 15.46
C GLN A 32 -53.57 -23.56 16.99
N PHE A 33 -52.86 -22.64 17.65
CA PHE A 33 -53.33 -21.85 18.81
C PHE A 33 -52.52 -20.54 18.91
N GLY A 34 -53.06 -19.49 19.54
CA GLY A 34 -52.33 -18.22 19.75
C GLY A 34 -53.15 -17.13 20.47
N ARG A 35 -52.46 -16.04 20.87
CA ARG A 35 -52.90 -14.71 21.37
C ARG A 35 -51.67 -13.77 21.23
N LYS A 36 -51.76 -12.53 20.73
CA LYS A 36 -52.32 -11.29 21.34
C LYS A 36 -51.61 -10.90 22.65
N GLU A 37 -51.20 -9.65 22.93
CA GLU A 37 -51.14 -8.37 22.16
C GLU A 37 -50.29 -7.37 22.99
N ASP A 38 -49.73 -6.25 22.50
CA ASP A 38 -49.66 -5.68 21.13
C ASP A 38 -48.17 -5.51 20.71
N GLY A 39 -47.47 -4.37 20.52
CA GLY A 39 -47.85 -2.94 20.44
C GLY A 39 -46.67 -1.97 20.58
N GLY A 40 -46.25 -1.28 19.50
CA GLY A 40 -45.20 -0.25 19.53
C GLY A 40 -44.66 0.14 18.14
N ARG A 41 -44.76 1.42 17.74
CA ARG A 41 -44.48 1.90 16.37
C ARG A 41 -42.97 2.05 16.07
N GLN A 42 -42.53 1.52 14.93
CA GLN A 42 -41.41 2.07 14.17
C GLN A 42 -41.92 3.14 13.18
N LEU A 43 -41.09 4.15 12.90
CA LEU A 43 -41.29 5.10 11.80
C LEU A 43 -40.07 5.09 10.88
N ALA A 44 -40.26 4.62 9.65
CA ALA A 44 -39.34 4.80 8.54
C ALA A 44 -40.16 5.31 7.35
N ALA A 45 -39.81 6.49 6.82
CA ALA A 45 -40.53 7.11 5.72
C ALA A 45 -39.80 6.87 4.39
N HIS A 46 -40.49 6.23 3.44
CA HIS A 46 -40.02 6.14 2.05
C HIS A 46 -40.37 7.41 1.27
N CYS A 47 -39.54 7.74 0.27
CA CYS A 47 -39.93 8.66 -0.79
C CYS A 47 -41.05 8.06 -1.67
N PRO A 48 -42.08 8.83 -2.04
CA PRO A 48 -42.94 8.52 -3.17
C PRO A 48 -42.43 9.19 -4.46
N SER A 49 -42.49 8.45 -5.58
CA SER A 49 -42.50 9.02 -6.93
C SER A 49 -43.95 9.06 -7.43
N ASP A 50 -44.33 10.13 -8.15
CA ASP A 50 -44.66 10.06 -9.59
C ASP A 50 -45.62 11.17 -10.11
N VAL A 51 -45.27 11.64 -11.33
CA VAL A 51 -46.13 12.14 -12.42
C VAL A 51 -47.19 13.23 -12.14
N LEU A 52 -46.96 14.42 -12.73
CA LEU A 52 -47.94 15.15 -13.56
C LEU A 52 -47.21 15.91 -14.70
N SER A 53 -47.93 16.21 -15.79
CA SER A 53 -47.41 16.85 -17.02
C SER A 53 -48.57 17.50 -17.82
N PRO A 54 -48.33 18.13 -18.99
CA PRO A 54 -47.41 19.23 -19.29
C PRO A 54 -48.16 20.46 -19.85
N ARG A 55 -47.46 21.56 -20.19
CA ARG A 55 -47.95 22.59 -21.13
C ARG A 55 -46.86 23.10 -22.09
N GLU A 56 -47.29 23.55 -23.26
CA GLU A 56 -46.48 23.74 -24.46
C GLU A 56 -45.64 25.03 -24.47
N PHE A 57 -44.53 25.04 -25.23
CA PHE A 57 -44.15 26.16 -26.12
C PHE A 57 -43.14 25.71 -27.21
N ILE A 58 -43.34 26.22 -28.43
CA ILE A 58 -42.64 26.02 -29.73
C ILE A 58 -42.95 27.31 -30.56
N PRO A 59 -42.35 27.72 -31.71
CA PRO A 59 -41.15 27.32 -32.49
C PRO A 59 -40.01 28.41 -32.44
N PRO A 60 -39.01 28.53 -33.37
CA PRO A 60 -38.78 27.84 -34.66
C PRO A 60 -37.39 27.22 -34.93
N THR A 61 -37.41 26.30 -35.89
CA THR A 61 -36.27 25.58 -36.49
C THR A 61 -35.67 26.32 -37.69
N VAL A 62 -34.36 26.19 -37.92
CA VAL A 62 -33.75 26.41 -39.25
C VAL A 62 -32.68 25.35 -39.56
N THR A 63 -32.87 24.64 -40.67
CA THR A 63 -31.90 23.86 -41.44
C THR A 63 -32.38 23.93 -42.90
N PRO A 64 -31.51 23.92 -43.93
CA PRO A 64 -30.64 22.76 -44.21
C PRO A 64 -29.29 23.06 -44.88
N ALA A 65 -28.44 22.03 -44.98
CA ALA A 65 -27.68 21.69 -46.19
C ALA A 65 -27.10 20.27 -46.09
N SER A 66 -26.91 19.58 -47.21
CA SER A 66 -26.24 18.29 -47.31
C SER A 66 -25.21 18.32 -48.44
N SER A 67 -24.05 17.70 -48.23
CA SER A 67 -23.04 17.51 -49.29
C SER A 67 -22.23 16.22 -49.06
N THR A 68 -22.72 15.11 -49.62
CA THR A 68 -21.99 13.83 -49.63
C THR A 68 -20.86 13.87 -50.65
N ILE A 69 -19.62 13.58 -50.24
CA ILE A 69 -18.50 13.33 -51.16
C ILE A 69 -18.00 11.90 -50.97
N LYS A 70 -17.94 11.13 -52.06
CA LYS A 70 -17.28 9.81 -52.14
C LYS A 70 -16.00 9.93 -52.94
N LEU A 71 -14.90 9.38 -52.45
CA LEU A 71 -13.72 8.93 -53.21
C LEU A 71 -13.14 7.66 -52.52
N PRO A 72 -12.21 6.89 -53.12
CA PRO A 72 -12.43 5.44 -53.30
C PRO A 72 -11.69 4.50 -52.35
N ASN A 73 -12.06 3.22 -52.42
CA ASN A 73 -11.39 2.10 -51.74
C ASN A 73 -9.94 1.91 -52.18
N ALA A 74 -9.04 1.67 -51.21
CA ALA A 74 -7.73 1.06 -51.45
C ALA A 74 -7.31 0.14 -50.27
N GLN A 75 -7.56 -1.16 -50.46
CA GLN A 75 -6.88 -2.35 -49.92
C GLN A 75 -6.57 -2.48 -48.40
N HIS A 76 -6.84 -3.68 -47.87
CA HIS A 76 -6.49 -4.08 -46.50
C HIS A 76 -4.97 -4.22 -46.29
N ILE A 77 -4.47 -3.68 -45.18
CA ILE A 77 -3.39 -4.31 -44.39
C ILE A 77 -3.89 -4.37 -42.94
N ALA A 78 -3.94 -5.58 -42.35
CA ALA A 78 -4.42 -5.78 -41.00
C ALA A 78 -3.30 -5.57 -39.97
N GLY A 79 -3.30 -4.43 -39.30
CA GLY A 79 -2.50 -4.18 -38.09
C GLY A 79 -3.40 -4.08 -36.86
N GLU A 80 -3.21 -4.94 -35.87
CA GLU A 80 -3.97 -4.91 -34.61
C GLU A 80 -3.62 -3.68 -33.78
N THR A 81 -4.39 -2.61 -33.94
CA THR A 81 -4.32 -1.43 -33.07
C THR A 81 -4.97 -1.76 -31.72
N ARG A 82 -4.12 -2.05 -30.72
CA ARG A 82 -4.56 -2.18 -29.33
C ARG A 82 -5.15 -0.85 -28.85
N ASN A 83 -6.47 -0.78 -28.73
CA ASN A 83 -7.16 0.37 -28.15
C ASN A 83 -6.66 0.63 -26.71
N HIS A 84 -6.03 1.77 -26.49
CA HIS A 84 -5.75 2.24 -25.13
C HIS A 84 -7.06 2.66 -24.44
N PRO A 85 -7.28 2.30 -23.16
CA PRO A 85 -8.48 2.70 -22.43
C PRO A 85 -8.51 4.21 -22.20
N SER A 86 -9.60 4.85 -22.60
CA SER A 86 -9.79 6.32 -22.60
C SER A 86 -10.66 6.85 -21.46
N THR A 87 -11.04 6.01 -20.48
CA THR A 87 -11.88 6.43 -19.34
C THR A 87 -11.25 6.09 -17.98
N VAL A 88 -11.51 6.96 -16.99
CA VAL A 88 -11.06 6.80 -15.59
C VAL A 88 -11.49 5.44 -15.02
N ARG A 89 -12.70 4.98 -15.40
CA ARG A 89 -13.27 3.69 -15.01
C ARG A 89 -12.39 2.51 -15.41
N ASP A 90 -11.69 2.62 -16.54
CA ASP A 90 -10.86 1.53 -17.07
C ASP A 90 -9.43 1.54 -16.50
N ILE A 91 -8.92 2.71 -16.11
CA ILE A 91 -7.69 2.82 -15.29
C ILE A 91 -7.91 2.13 -13.94
N VAL A 92 -9.03 2.37 -13.27
CA VAL A 92 -9.37 1.70 -11.99
C VAL A 92 -9.59 0.19 -12.17
N LYS A 93 -10.25 -0.26 -13.26
CA LYS A 93 -10.37 -1.69 -13.59
C LYS A 93 -9.01 -2.37 -13.85
N SER A 94 -8.05 -1.67 -14.46
CA SER A 94 -6.75 -2.26 -14.83
C SER A 94 -5.91 -2.75 -13.65
N LEU A 95 -6.30 -2.38 -12.43
CA LEU A 95 -5.71 -2.81 -11.16
C LEU A 95 -6.49 -3.95 -10.46
N LEU A 96 -7.67 -4.36 -10.96
CA LEU A 96 -8.69 -5.08 -10.16
C LEU A 96 -9.52 -6.14 -10.94
N TYR A 97 -8.91 -7.06 -11.69
CA TYR A 97 -9.62 -8.14 -12.41
C TYR A 97 -8.71 -9.29 -12.88
N ARG A 98 -9.01 -10.60 -12.84
CA ARG A 98 -9.86 -11.52 -12.02
C ARG A 98 -9.42 -12.95 -12.36
N ILE A 99 -9.49 -13.91 -11.43
CA ILE A 99 -9.66 -15.35 -11.74
C ILE A 99 -10.72 -15.95 -10.78
N THR A 100 -11.51 -16.93 -11.25
CA THR A 100 -12.56 -17.63 -10.48
C THR A 100 -12.01 -18.57 -9.41
N PRO A 101 -12.55 -18.57 -8.17
CA PRO A 101 -12.17 -19.53 -7.13
C PRO A 101 -12.86 -20.89 -7.29
N THR A 102 -12.11 -21.98 -7.12
CA THR A 102 -12.65 -23.33 -6.91
C THR A 102 -12.87 -23.60 -5.42
N ARG A 103 -13.89 -24.42 -5.10
CA ARG A 103 -14.40 -24.59 -3.72
C ARG A 103 -14.00 -25.94 -3.12
N THR A 104 -13.37 -25.91 -1.95
CA THR A 104 -12.97 -27.09 -1.17
C THR A 104 -13.82 -27.21 0.12
N PRO A 105 -14.13 -28.42 0.65
CA PRO A 105 -15.12 -28.59 1.73
C PRO A 105 -14.62 -28.18 3.13
N ALA A 106 -15.58 -27.97 4.05
CA ALA A 106 -15.33 -27.55 5.43
C ALA A 106 -14.95 -28.72 6.37
N VAL A 107 -14.14 -28.42 7.38
CA VAL A 107 -13.77 -29.33 8.49
C VAL A 107 -14.78 -29.20 9.64
N LYS A 108 -14.95 -30.28 10.42
CA LYS A 108 -15.90 -30.37 11.55
C LYS A 108 -15.41 -29.62 12.79
N LYS A 109 -16.34 -29.28 13.69
CA LYS A 109 -16.05 -28.89 15.07
C LYS A 109 -15.74 -30.13 15.92
N GLU A 110 -14.90 -29.93 16.93
CA GLU A 110 -14.77 -30.82 18.10
C GLU A 110 -15.02 -30.00 19.39
N ASP A 111 -15.18 -30.71 20.51
CA ASP A 111 -15.91 -30.22 21.67
C ASP A 111 -15.10 -29.40 22.68
N LYS A 112 -15.82 -28.57 23.43
CA LYS A 112 -15.30 -27.88 24.62
C LYS A 112 -15.09 -28.89 25.76
N LYS A 113 -14.01 -28.71 26.52
CA LYS A 113 -13.90 -29.20 27.90
C LYS A 113 -13.67 -28.01 28.83
N ASP A 114 -14.41 -27.97 29.92
CA ASP A 114 -14.31 -26.90 30.92
C ASP A 114 -13.01 -27.04 31.74
N PHE A 115 -12.40 -25.90 32.05
CA PHE A 115 -11.21 -25.83 32.89
C PHE A 115 -11.54 -24.98 34.13
N LYS A 116 -11.42 -25.57 35.33
CA LYS A 116 -11.55 -24.83 36.58
C LYS A 116 -10.19 -24.22 36.97
N PRO A 117 -10.12 -22.94 37.36
CA PRO A 117 -8.93 -22.41 38.00
C PRO A 117 -8.83 -22.93 39.44
N THR A 118 -7.63 -23.33 39.85
CA THR A 118 -7.26 -23.49 41.26
C THR A 118 -6.30 -22.36 41.59
N GLU A 119 -6.68 -21.48 42.52
CA GLU A 119 -5.81 -20.38 42.94
C GLU A 119 -4.72 -20.89 43.90
N THR A 120 -3.46 -20.60 43.57
CA THR A 120 -2.33 -20.61 44.50
C THR A 120 -1.57 -19.30 44.32
N MET A 121 -1.51 -18.48 45.36
CA MET A 121 -0.81 -17.19 45.35
C MET A 121 0.70 -17.40 45.52
N ASP A 122 1.40 -17.76 44.45
CA ASP A 122 2.85 -17.65 44.42
C ASP A 122 3.27 -16.18 44.43
N ALA A 123 4.21 -15.84 45.31
CA ALA A 123 4.68 -14.47 45.47
C ALA A 123 5.45 -14.02 44.22
N GLN A 124 4.85 -13.14 43.42
CA GLN A 124 5.51 -12.54 42.27
C GLN A 124 6.68 -11.65 42.72
N THR A 125 7.89 -12.19 42.65
CA THR A 125 9.13 -11.41 42.70
C THR A 125 9.06 -10.36 41.58
N GLN A 126 8.81 -9.10 41.95
CA GLN A 126 8.74 -8.03 40.96
C GLN A 126 10.08 -7.94 40.22
N ALA A 127 10.02 -8.06 38.89
CA ALA A 127 11.18 -7.79 38.05
C ALA A 127 11.66 -6.35 38.31
N PRO A 128 12.99 -6.10 38.32
CA PRO A 128 13.53 -4.77 38.59
C PRO A 128 12.97 -3.73 37.63
N LEU A 129 12.68 -2.53 38.13
CA LEU A 129 12.09 -1.44 37.37
C LEU A 129 12.97 -1.08 36.15
N GLN A 130 12.50 -1.45 34.97
CA GLN A 130 13.19 -1.22 33.70
C GLN A 130 12.83 0.17 33.16
N PHE A 131 13.77 1.11 33.23
CA PHE A 131 13.57 2.49 32.77
C PHE A 131 13.96 2.66 31.30
N THR A 132 12.98 2.98 30.45
CA THR A 132 13.22 3.37 29.06
C THR A 132 13.47 4.87 28.96
N TYR A 133 14.70 5.27 28.64
CA TYR A 133 15.02 6.66 28.32
C TYR A 133 14.55 7.01 26.89
N ILE A 134 14.02 8.22 26.70
CA ILE A 134 13.57 8.73 25.41
C ILE A 134 14.27 10.05 25.04
N GLN A 135 14.40 10.30 23.74
CA GLN A 135 15.05 11.47 23.14
C GLN A 135 14.19 12.09 22.03
N SER A 136 14.60 13.27 21.56
CA SER A 136 14.09 13.89 20.34
C SER A 136 15.23 14.11 19.34
N LYS A 137 14.96 13.95 18.05
CA LYS A 137 15.88 14.23 16.93
C LYS A 137 15.13 15.06 15.89
N GLY A 138 15.33 16.38 15.91
CA GLY A 138 14.55 17.30 15.07
C GLY A 138 13.05 17.19 15.38
N ILE A 139 12.22 16.93 14.37
CA ILE A 139 10.76 16.75 14.49
C ILE A 139 10.34 15.38 15.05
N TYR A 140 11.28 14.44 15.23
CA TYR A 140 10.99 13.10 15.74
C TYR A 140 11.14 13.08 17.26
N HIS A 141 10.06 12.75 17.97
CA HIS A 141 9.97 12.82 19.43
C HIS A 141 9.67 11.44 20.04
N GLY A 142 10.01 11.24 21.32
CA GLY A 142 9.73 9.98 22.03
C GLY A 142 10.54 8.78 21.56
N LEU A 143 11.60 8.98 20.77
CA LEU A 143 12.46 7.92 20.27
C LEU A 143 13.21 7.26 21.44
N PRO A 144 13.27 5.92 21.56
CA PRO A 144 14.09 5.28 22.58
C PRO A 144 15.58 5.63 22.48
N VAL A 145 16.25 5.75 23.61
CA VAL A 145 17.71 5.94 23.68
C VAL A 145 18.40 4.58 23.65
N ILE A 146 18.75 4.13 22.44
CA ILE A 146 19.49 2.86 22.22
C ILE A 146 21.01 3.02 22.56
N ALA A 147 21.38 4.05 23.31
CA ALA A 147 22.76 4.44 23.63
C ALA A 147 22.98 4.57 25.15
N GLY A 148 23.14 3.42 25.82
CA GLY A 148 23.65 3.31 27.18
C GLY A 148 25.05 2.68 27.21
N PRO A 149 25.62 2.41 28.40
CA PRO A 149 26.94 1.80 28.54
C PRO A 149 27.05 0.42 27.87
N ASP A 150 26.00 -0.39 27.99
CA ASP A 150 25.91 -1.78 27.49
C ASP A 150 25.45 -1.87 26.03
N SER A 151 25.31 -0.74 25.33
CA SER A 151 24.83 -0.72 23.95
C SER A 151 25.81 -1.43 23.01
N PRO A 152 25.32 -2.26 22.06
CA PRO A 152 26.20 -2.96 21.13
C PRO A 152 26.97 -1.96 20.25
N LYS A 153 28.26 -2.24 20.05
CA LYS A 153 29.17 -1.50 19.17
C LYS A 153 29.76 -2.43 18.11
N GLY A 154 30.21 -1.86 16.99
CA GLY A 154 30.85 -2.63 15.93
C GLY A 154 29.90 -3.53 15.12
N LEU A 155 28.58 -3.31 15.20
CA LEU A 155 27.58 -4.08 14.47
C LEU A 155 27.70 -3.86 12.96
N THR A 156 27.36 -4.91 12.21
CA THR A 156 27.28 -4.89 10.75
C THR A 156 25.83 -5.07 10.28
N ALA A 157 25.38 -4.24 9.34
CA ALA A 157 24.05 -4.33 8.74
C ALA A 157 24.09 -4.64 7.24
N ILE A 158 23.08 -5.36 6.74
CA ILE A 158 22.68 -5.29 5.31
C ILE A 158 21.37 -4.50 5.21
N VAL A 159 21.29 -3.55 4.27
CA VAL A 159 20.06 -2.84 3.92
C VAL A 159 19.74 -3.09 2.45
N THR A 160 18.69 -3.86 2.16
CA THR A 160 18.27 -4.14 0.78
C THR A 160 17.29 -3.09 0.27
N GLY A 161 17.30 -2.82 -1.03
CA GLY A 161 16.50 -1.75 -1.62
C GLY A 161 17.01 -0.36 -1.25
N ALA A 162 18.32 -0.19 -1.05
CA ALA A 162 18.93 1.01 -0.46
C ALA A 162 18.66 2.33 -1.21
N ASN A 163 18.46 2.29 -2.54
CA ASN A 163 18.06 3.48 -3.32
C ASN A 163 16.53 3.77 -3.27
N GLY A 164 15.73 2.87 -2.69
CA GLY A 164 14.30 3.05 -2.46
C GLY A 164 14.00 3.91 -1.23
N MET A 165 12.74 4.32 -1.06
CA MET A 165 12.34 5.26 -0.01
C MET A 165 12.69 4.77 1.41
N SER A 166 12.22 3.59 1.83
CA SER A 166 12.54 3.07 3.17
C SER A 166 14.02 2.69 3.33
N GLY A 167 14.63 2.10 2.29
CA GLY A 167 16.03 1.67 2.34
C GLY A 167 17.01 2.82 2.51
N SER A 168 16.84 3.91 1.77
CA SER A 168 17.69 5.12 1.88
C SER A 168 17.57 5.77 3.25
N HIS A 169 16.35 5.87 3.79
CA HIS A 169 16.11 6.38 5.14
C HIS A 169 16.69 5.45 6.22
N MET A 170 16.70 4.14 6.00
CA MET A 170 17.36 3.20 6.90
C MET A 170 18.87 3.38 6.90
N VAL A 171 19.52 3.45 5.73
CA VAL A 171 20.97 3.72 5.63
C VAL A 171 21.33 5.02 6.35
N ARG A 172 20.55 6.09 6.11
CA ARG A 172 20.69 7.39 6.79
C ARG A 172 20.58 7.27 8.31
N VAL A 173 19.59 6.54 8.84
CA VAL A 173 19.37 6.34 10.29
C VAL A 173 20.51 5.55 10.92
N LEU A 174 20.95 4.45 10.30
CA LEU A 174 22.07 3.64 10.81
C LEU A 174 23.38 4.46 10.82
N ALA A 175 23.59 5.31 9.81
CA ALA A 175 24.74 6.21 9.72
C ALA A 175 24.74 7.34 10.78
N GLU A 176 23.64 7.61 11.50
CA GLU A 176 23.63 8.52 12.65
C GLU A 176 24.34 7.94 13.89
N SER A 177 24.84 6.70 13.85
CA SER A 177 25.51 6.05 14.98
C SER A 177 26.64 5.11 14.54
N PRO A 178 27.74 5.64 13.97
CA PRO A 178 28.83 4.84 13.40
C PRO A 178 29.60 3.99 14.42
N GLU A 179 29.62 4.36 15.71
CA GLU A 179 30.14 3.48 16.78
C GLU A 179 29.28 2.21 16.98
N ARG A 180 27.95 2.33 16.78
CA ARG A 180 27.04 1.19 16.82
C ARG A 180 27.17 0.39 15.53
N TRP A 181 27.01 1.06 14.39
CA TRP A 181 26.99 0.47 13.05
C TRP A 181 28.31 0.76 12.33
N ALA A 182 29.32 -0.05 12.61
CA ALA A 182 30.66 0.14 12.03
C ALA A 182 30.71 -0.16 10.52
N ASN A 183 29.77 -0.95 9.99
CA ASN A 183 29.66 -1.22 8.57
C ASN A 183 28.20 -1.48 8.14
N ILE A 184 27.78 -0.87 7.04
CA ILE A 184 26.42 -0.93 6.48
C ILE A 184 26.52 -1.29 5.00
N TYR A 185 26.19 -2.52 4.64
CA TYR A 185 26.12 -2.98 3.25
C TYR A 185 24.79 -2.56 2.62
N ALA A 186 24.80 -1.45 1.89
CA ALA A 186 23.67 -0.96 1.11
C ALA A 186 23.57 -1.75 -0.21
N MET A 187 22.46 -2.47 -0.43
CA MET A 187 22.27 -3.33 -1.61
C MET A 187 21.15 -2.80 -2.50
N SER A 188 21.44 -2.60 -3.79
CA SER A 188 20.47 -2.14 -4.81
C SER A 188 20.95 -2.45 -6.23
N ARG A 189 20.07 -2.46 -7.22
CA ARG A 189 20.36 -2.77 -8.64
C ARG A 189 21.13 -1.69 -9.42
N ARG A 190 21.50 -0.60 -8.75
CA ARG A 190 22.10 0.62 -9.32
C ARG A 190 23.04 1.22 -8.27
N ALA A 191 24.05 1.95 -8.72
CA ALA A 191 24.95 2.77 -7.90
C ALA A 191 24.22 3.65 -6.88
N ALA A 192 24.87 3.98 -5.77
CA ALA A 192 24.26 4.75 -4.68
C ALA A 192 23.87 6.17 -5.10
N VAL A 193 22.69 6.63 -4.65
CA VAL A 193 22.26 8.03 -4.83
C VAL A 193 23.01 9.00 -3.90
N GLU A 194 23.53 8.49 -2.76
CA GLU A 194 24.35 9.24 -1.79
C GLU A 194 25.75 8.61 -1.63
N ASP A 195 26.41 8.26 -2.74
CA ASP A 195 27.72 7.58 -2.70
C ASP A 195 28.79 8.39 -1.95
N GLY A 196 29.69 7.68 -1.25
CA GLY A 196 30.77 8.26 -0.44
C GLY A 196 30.34 9.14 0.75
N LYS A 197 29.04 9.39 0.97
CA LYS A 197 28.52 10.35 1.96
C LYS A 197 28.76 9.93 3.43
N TYR A 198 28.87 8.63 3.70
CA TYR A 198 29.07 8.09 5.05
C TYR A 198 30.20 7.04 5.02
N GLY A 199 31.27 7.26 5.78
CA GLY A 199 32.47 6.40 5.76
C GLY A 199 32.28 4.97 6.31
N ASN A 200 31.10 4.66 6.86
CA ASN A 200 30.70 3.34 7.34
C ASN A 200 29.66 2.65 6.43
N VAL A 201 29.36 3.20 5.25
CA VAL A 201 28.41 2.62 4.27
C VAL A 201 29.18 2.11 3.05
N THR A 202 29.02 0.82 2.75
CA THR A 202 29.54 0.19 1.53
C THR A 202 28.36 -0.13 0.62
N HIS A 203 28.32 0.41 -0.59
CA HIS A 203 27.25 0.10 -1.56
C HIS A 203 27.65 -1.06 -2.48
N LEU A 204 26.71 -1.98 -2.71
CA LEU A 204 26.88 -3.16 -3.55
C LEU A 204 25.78 -3.23 -4.61
N GLU A 205 26.17 -3.27 -5.88
CA GLU A 205 25.25 -3.36 -7.01
C GLU A 205 24.84 -4.82 -7.26
N LEU A 206 23.63 -5.18 -6.79
CA LEU A 206 23.11 -6.55 -6.81
C LEU A 206 21.65 -6.59 -7.28
N ASP A 207 21.33 -7.47 -8.24
CA ASP A 207 19.96 -7.70 -8.71
C ASP A 207 19.44 -9.08 -8.27
N PHE A 208 18.51 -9.08 -7.31
CA PHE A 208 17.95 -10.32 -6.74
C PHE A 208 16.96 -11.05 -7.66
N LEU A 209 16.64 -10.49 -8.84
CA LEU A 209 15.76 -11.12 -9.84
C LEU A 209 16.57 -11.71 -11.00
N GLU A 210 17.45 -10.92 -11.59
CA GLU A 210 18.20 -11.28 -12.80
C GLU A 210 19.55 -11.98 -12.51
N THR A 211 20.06 -11.90 -11.28
CA THR A 211 21.31 -12.59 -10.86
C THR A 211 20.98 -13.90 -10.16
N SER A 212 21.78 -14.95 -10.40
CA SER A 212 21.60 -16.24 -9.72
C SER A 212 21.89 -16.12 -8.21
N PRO A 213 21.24 -16.91 -7.34
CA PRO A 213 21.60 -16.98 -5.91
C PRO A 213 23.07 -17.31 -5.67
N GLU A 214 23.67 -18.11 -6.54
CA GLU A 214 25.07 -18.52 -6.51
C GLU A 214 26.02 -17.36 -6.82
N ASP A 215 25.73 -16.56 -7.85
CA ASP A 215 26.51 -15.37 -8.21
C ASP A 215 26.31 -14.22 -7.19
N LEU A 216 25.09 -14.06 -6.65
CA LEU A 216 24.82 -13.16 -5.54
C LEU A 216 25.63 -13.53 -4.30
N ALA A 217 25.68 -14.82 -3.95
CA ALA A 217 26.46 -15.32 -2.82
C ALA A 217 27.96 -15.14 -3.04
N LYS A 218 28.46 -15.44 -4.25
CA LYS A 218 29.84 -15.19 -4.65
C LYS A 218 30.19 -13.70 -4.49
N ALA A 219 29.38 -12.79 -5.02
CA ALA A 219 29.62 -11.35 -4.90
C ALA A 219 29.61 -10.88 -3.44
N MET A 220 28.75 -11.44 -2.58
CA MET A 220 28.77 -11.17 -1.13
C MET A 220 30.08 -11.66 -0.48
N VAL A 221 30.55 -12.87 -0.81
CA VAL A 221 31.81 -13.42 -0.27
C VAL A 221 33.04 -12.64 -0.76
N GLU A 222 33.09 -12.27 -2.05
CA GLU A 222 34.19 -11.48 -2.64
C GLU A 222 34.28 -10.06 -2.05
N ASN A 223 33.15 -9.47 -1.66
CA ASN A 223 33.10 -8.19 -0.93
C ASN A 223 33.16 -8.35 0.60
N GLY A 224 33.46 -9.55 1.11
CA GLY A 224 33.64 -9.85 2.52
C GLY A 224 32.41 -9.62 3.40
N VAL A 225 31.21 -9.67 2.81
CA VAL A 225 29.93 -9.29 3.45
C VAL A 225 29.65 -10.13 4.70
N LYS A 226 29.27 -9.43 5.77
CA LYS A 226 28.79 -9.98 7.03
C LYS A 226 27.52 -9.24 7.43
N ALA A 227 26.74 -9.80 8.36
CA ALA A 227 25.58 -9.13 8.92
C ALA A 227 25.29 -9.64 10.33
N ASP A 228 25.25 -8.74 11.31
CA ASP A 228 24.52 -8.96 12.55
C ASP A 228 23.02 -8.82 12.32
N TYR A 229 22.62 -7.89 11.45
CA TYR A 229 21.22 -7.54 11.21
C TYR A 229 20.95 -7.30 9.72
N ILE A 230 19.74 -7.64 9.28
CA ILE A 230 19.29 -7.40 7.90
C ILE A 230 18.00 -6.58 7.93
N PHE A 231 17.95 -5.52 7.13
CA PHE A 231 16.77 -4.69 6.90
C PHE A 231 16.34 -4.81 5.44
N TYR A 232 15.25 -5.53 5.18
CA TYR A 232 14.82 -5.88 3.84
C TYR A 232 13.72 -4.93 3.32
N TYR A 233 14.07 -4.14 2.29
CA TYR A 233 13.14 -3.23 1.59
C TYR A 233 13.15 -3.41 0.06
N SER A 234 13.86 -4.42 -0.49
CA SER A 234 13.83 -4.74 -1.92
C SER A 234 12.41 -5.09 -2.40
N TYR A 235 11.85 -4.25 -3.29
CA TYR A 235 10.47 -4.36 -3.75
C TYR A 235 10.30 -3.87 -5.19
N ILE A 236 9.38 -4.51 -5.93
CA ILE A 236 8.93 -4.11 -7.26
C ILE A 236 7.40 -4.21 -7.30
N GLN A 237 6.71 -3.09 -7.59
CA GLN A 237 5.28 -3.09 -7.96
C GLN A 237 5.19 -3.26 -9.48
N LEU A 238 4.68 -4.40 -9.95
CA LEU A 238 4.18 -4.55 -11.32
C LEU A 238 2.68 -4.26 -11.38
N ALA A 239 2.16 -4.06 -12.59
CA ALA A 239 0.72 -3.98 -12.84
C ALA A 239 0.04 -5.36 -12.74
N ASP A 240 0.72 -6.42 -13.18
CA ASP A 240 0.16 -7.78 -13.24
C ASP A 240 0.30 -8.51 -11.89
N SER A 241 -0.80 -8.55 -11.13
CA SER A 241 -0.89 -9.18 -9.80
C SER A 241 -0.59 -10.69 -9.77
N ASN A 242 -0.64 -11.36 -10.92
CA ASN A 242 -0.33 -12.80 -11.05
C ASN A 242 1.17 -13.13 -10.90
N SER A 243 2.05 -12.13 -10.79
CA SER A 243 3.51 -12.30 -10.74
C SER A 243 4.07 -12.08 -9.33
N ASN A 244 4.45 -13.15 -8.63
CA ASN A 244 5.04 -13.06 -7.28
C ASN A 244 6.54 -12.70 -7.30
N ILE A 245 6.88 -11.61 -8.00
CA ILE A 245 8.25 -11.08 -8.04
C ILE A 245 8.75 -10.64 -6.65
N PRO A 246 7.94 -10.02 -5.76
CA PRO A 246 8.38 -9.73 -4.38
C PRO A 246 8.77 -10.99 -3.59
N GLY A 247 8.06 -12.11 -3.77
CA GLY A 247 8.46 -13.41 -3.21
C GLY A 247 9.73 -13.96 -3.86
N ALA A 248 9.89 -13.83 -5.18
CA ALA A 248 11.11 -14.27 -5.89
C ALA A 248 12.37 -13.51 -5.44
N LEU A 249 12.28 -12.17 -5.34
CA LEU A 249 13.35 -11.29 -4.84
C LEU A 249 13.81 -11.69 -3.43
N LEU A 250 12.88 -12.08 -2.55
CA LEU A 250 13.22 -12.53 -1.20
C LEU A 250 13.76 -13.96 -1.22
N SER A 251 13.14 -14.87 -1.97
CA SER A 251 13.58 -16.27 -2.11
C SER A 251 15.02 -16.37 -2.62
N ASN A 252 15.40 -15.57 -3.63
CA ASN A 252 16.76 -15.57 -4.17
C ASN A 252 17.77 -14.97 -3.19
N PHE A 253 17.41 -13.88 -2.50
CA PHE A 253 18.26 -13.30 -1.46
C PHE A 253 18.48 -14.26 -0.27
N LEU A 254 17.43 -14.93 0.22
CA LEU A 254 17.54 -15.92 1.31
C LEU A 254 18.37 -17.15 0.92
N LYS A 255 18.34 -17.58 -0.35
CA LYS A 255 19.26 -18.61 -0.88
C LYS A 255 20.70 -18.09 -0.91
N ALA A 256 20.93 -16.87 -1.41
CA ALA A 256 22.26 -16.27 -1.48
C ALA A 256 22.90 -16.13 -0.09
N LEU A 257 22.15 -15.72 0.93
CA LEU A 257 22.62 -15.68 2.32
C LEU A 257 23.11 -17.05 2.81
N LYS A 258 22.36 -18.14 2.55
CA LYS A 258 22.77 -19.51 2.91
C LYS A 258 24.05 -19.92 2.20
N LEU A 259 24.15 -19.68 0.90
CA LEU A 259 25.32 -20.01 0.09
C LEU A 259 26.56 -19.20 0.50
N ALA A 260 26.38 -17.93 0.88
CA ALA A 260 27.44 -17.07 1.44
C ALA A 260 27.74 -17.35 2.92
N SER A 261 27.03 -18.28 3.57
CA SER A 261 27.11 -18.58 5.01
C SER A 261 26.83 -17.37 5.94
N ILE A 262 26.00 -16.43 5.49
CA ILE A 262 25.61 -15.23 6.25
C ILE A 262 24.36 -15.54 7.09
N THR A 263 24.54 -15.64 8.40
CA THR A 263 23.45 -15.91 9.38
C THR A 263 23.35 -14.74 10.37
N PRO A 264 22.38 -13.81 10.19
CA PRO A 264 22.23 -12.66 11.09
C PRO A 264 21.55 -13.04 12.41
N LYS A 265 21.69 -12.19 13.43
CA LYS A 265 20.94 -12.28 14.68
C LYS A 265 19.45 -12.03 14.44
N ARG A 266 19.11 -10.99 13.66
CA ARG A 266 17.72 -10.69 13.29
C ARG A 266 17.54 -10.18 11.86
N PHE A 267 16.45 -10.63 11.23
CA PHE A 267 16.02 -10.22 9.89
C PHE A 267 14.71 -9.43 9.97
N MET A 268 14.75 -8.15 9.60
CA MET A 268 13.58 -7.27 9.53
C MET A 268 13.06 -7.22 8.08
N LEU A 269 11.78 -7.54 7.88
CA LEU A 269 11.06 -7.42 6.62
C LEU A 269 10.01 -6.29 6.71
N GLN A 270 10.05 -5.33 5.79
CA GLN A 270 8.97 -4.35 5.68
C GLN A 270 7.85 -4.87 4.76
N THR A 271 6.61 -4.92 5.27
CA THR A 271 5.40 -5.18 4.47
C THR A 271 4.54 -3.91 4.39
N GLY A 272 3.37 -3.86 5.02
CA GLY A 272 2.54 -2.64 5.07
C GLY A 272 1.03 -2.84 5.25
N ALA A 273 0.27 -1.74 5.22
CA ALA A 273 -1.17 -1.69 5.48
C ALA A 273 -2.03 -2.66 4.64
N LYS A 274 -1.58 -3.06 3.45
CA LYS A 274 -2.29 -4.06 2.62
C LYS A 274 -2.46 -5.42 3.33
N ASN A 275 -1.65 -5.72 4.36
CA ASN A 275 -1.81 -6.88 5.25
C ASN A 275 -3.19 -6.96 5.93
N TYR A 276 -3.86 -5.81 6.08
CA TYR A 276 -5.19 -5.69 6.69
C TYR A 276 -6.33 -5.59 5.66
N GLY A 277 -6.02 -5.80 4.37
CA GLY A 277 -7.00 -5.83 3.28
C GLY A 277 -7.61 -4.47 2.89
N SER A 278 -7.13 -3.35 3.42
CA SER A 278 -7.71 -1.99 3.21
C SER A 278 -7.81 -1.55 1.74
N HIS A 279 -7.04 -2.16 0.85
CA HIS A 279 -7.08 -1.93 -0.60
C HIS A 279 -8.23 -2.68 -1.32
N LEU A 280 -8.89 -3.62 -0.63
CA LEU A 280 -10.02 -4.42 -1.12
C LEU A 280 -11.38 -3.89 -0.61
N GLY A 281 -11.37 -2.86 0.24
CA GLY A 281 -12.56 -2.24 0.82
C GLY A 281 -12.43 -2.07 2.34
N SER A 282 -13.58 -1.86 3.00
CA SER A 282 -13.67 -1.62 4.44
C SER A 282 -13.01 -2.73 5.28
N SER A 283 -11.84 -2.41 5.83
CA SER A 283 -11.07 -3.26 6.76
C SER A 283 -11.53 -3.06 8.20
N LYS A 284 -11.09 -3.95 9.11
CA LYS A 284 -11.27 -3.74 10.55
C LYS A 284 -10.49 -2.49 10.97
N SER A 285 -11.03 -1.71 11.91
CA SER A 285 -10.39 -0.50 12.44
C SER A 285 -10.61 -0.41 13.96
N PRO A 286 -9.59 -0.03 14.76
CA PRO A 286 -8.19 0.10 14.36
C PRO A 286 -7.60 -1.24 13.90
N GLN A 287 -6.64 -1.18 12.98
CA GLN A 287 -5.89 -2.35 12.53
C GLN A 287 -4.87 -2.77 13.62
N VAL A 288 -4.84 -4.06 14.00
CA VAL A 288 -3.93 -4.59 15.02
C VAL A 288 -3.06 -5.71 14.44
N GLU A 289 -1.81 -5.88 14.90
CA GLU A 289 -0.87 -6.81 14.27
C GLU A 289 -1.28 -8.29 14.40
N SER A 290 -2.16 -8.59 15.36
CA SER A 290 -2.78 -9.89 15.58
C SER A 290 -4.05 -10.14 14.74
N ASP A 291 -4.41 -9.25 13.82
CA ASP A 291 -5.52 -9.48 12.90
C ASP A 291 -5.18 -10.61 11.91
N PRO A 292 -6.15 -11.48 11.58
CA PRO A 292 -5.92 -12.59 10.66
C PRO A 292 -5.64 -12.09 9.25
N ARG A 293 -4.81 -12.85 8.51
CA ARG A 293 -4.55 -12.60 7.08
C ARG A 293 -5.87 -12.51 6.31
N VAL A 294 -6.09 -11.42 5.58
CA VAL A 294 -7.23 -11.26 4.67
C VAL A 294 -6.94 -12.04 3.39
N THR A 295 -7.67 -13.14 3.16
CA THR A 295 -7.46 -14.07 2.03
C THR A 295 -8.49 -13.90 0.91
N LEU A 296 -8.98 -12.69 0.69
CA LEU A 296 -9.95 -12.38 -0.39
C LEU A 296 -9.29 -12.34 -1.77
N GLU A 297 -8.03 -11.90 -1.82
CA GLU A 297 -7.14 -11.98 -2.99
C GLU A 297 -5.73 -12.43 -2.54
N PRO A 298 -4.87 -12.92 -3.45
CA PRO A 298 -3.47 -13.18 -3.14
C PRO A 298 -2.73 -11.89 -2.73
N ASN A 299 -1.93 -11.97 -1.66
CA ASN A 299 -1.12 -10.84 -1.17
C ASN A 299 0.31 -11.32 -0.90
N PHE A 300 1.26 -10.82 -1.70
CA PHE A 300 2.67 -11.21 -1.65
C PHE A 300 3.34 -10.97 -0.29
N TYR A 301 2.78 -10.10 0.57
CA TYR A 301 3.26 -9.95 1.95
C TYR A 301 3.20 -11.26 2.73
N TYR A 302 2.18 -12.10 2.50
CA TYR A 302 2.03 -13.38 3.19
C TYR A 302 3.08 -14.39 2.69
N ASP A 303 3.36 -14.41 1.38
CA ASP A 303 4.40 -15.25 0.81
C ASP A 303 5.80 -14.82 1.29
N GLN A 304 6.03 -13.51 1.44
CA GLN A 304 7.27 -12.98 1.99
C GLN A 304 7.42 -13.28 3.49
N GLU A 305 6.35 -13.15 4.27
CA GLU A 305 6.28 -13.59 5.67
C GLU A 305 6.60 -15.10 5.77
N ASP A 306 5.96 -15.95 4.96
CA ASP A 306 6.13 -17.41 5.05
C ASP A 306 7.52 -17.87 4.60
N LEU A 307 8.11 -17.25 3.58
CA LEU A 307 9.50 -17.44 3.18
C LEU A 307 10.48 -17.07 4.31
N LEU A 308 10.23 -15.94 4.99
CA LEU A 308 11.05 -15.48 6.11
C LEU A 308 10.92 -16.41 7.31
N PHE A 309 9.69 -16.76 7.71
CA PHE A 309 9.43 -17.62 8.87
C PHE A 309 10.03 -19.02 8.66
N GLN A 310 9.96 -19.58 7.44
CA GLN A 310 10.61 -20.84 7.12
C GLN A 310 12.14 -20.73 7.15
N PHE A 311 12.74 -19.67 6.60
CA PHE A 311 14.18 -19.42 6.71
C PHE A 311 14.64 -19.33 8.18
N CYS A 312 13.92 -18.56 9.00
CA CYS A 312 14.20 -18.41 10.43
C CYS A 312 14.13 -19.75 11.17
N LYS A 313 13.08 -20.54 10.91
CA LYS A 313 12.90 -21.89 11.47
C LYS A 313 14.02 -22.88 11.08
N GLU A 314 14.59 -22.73 9.89
CA GLU A 314 15.68 -23.58 9.38
C GLU A 314 17.07 -23.16 9.88
N THR A 315 17.25 -21.92 10.31
CA THR A 315 18.58 -21.32 10.60
C THR A 315 18.76 -20.87 12.04
N GLY A 316 17.69 -20.75 12.82
CA GLY A 316 17.71 -20.14 14.16
C GLY A 316 17.76 -18.61 14.16
N VAL A 317 17.75 -17.98 12.98
CA VAL A 317 17.66 -16.52 12.81
C VAL A 317 16.32 -16.03 13.36
N GLU A 318 16.32 -14.95 14.13
CA GLU A 318 15.08 -14.31 14.59
C GLU A 318 14.54 -13.34 13.53
N TRP A 319 13.26 -12.96 13.60
CA TRP A 319 12.65 -12.02 12.66
C TRP A 319 11.95 -10.82 13.29
N ASN A 320 11.75 -9.78 12.49
CA ASN A 320 10.74 -8.74 12.69
C ASN A 320 9.98 -8.48 11.39
N VAL A 321 8.71 -8.08 11.50
CA VAL A 321 7.94 -7.57 10.37
C VAL A 321 7.45 -6.16 10.70
N VAL A 322 7.77 -5.18 9.85
CA VAL A 322 7.34 -3.78 10.03
C VAL A 322 6.25 -3.45 9.01
N ARG A 323 5.07 -3.05 9.51
CA ARG A 323 3.85 -2.80 8.72
C ARG A 323 3.54 -1.29 8.70
N PRO A 324 4.12 -0.51 7.77
CA PRO A 324 3.78 0.91 7.61
C PRO A 324 2.46 1.15 6.88
N SER A 325 1.94 2.36 7.02
CA SER A 325 0.83 2.95 6.26
C SER A 325 1.35 3.65 4.98
N PHE A 326 0.63 4.65 4.48
CA PHE A 326 1.08 5.50 3.38
C PHE A 326 2.34 6.28 3.78
N MET A 327 3.43 6.05 3.03
CA MET A 327 4.76 6.52 3.38
C MET A 327 5.00 8.00 3.00
N LEU A 328 5.66 8.72 3.90
CA LEU A 328 6.22 10.07 3.67
C LEU A 328 7.75 10.00 3.69
N GLY A 329 8.39 10.16 2.54
CA GLY A 329 9.85 10.20 2.41
C GLY A 329 10.28 10.65 1.01
N ALA A 330 11.48 11.23 0.88
CA ALA A 330 12.02 11.66 -0.41
C ALA A 330 12.94 10.58 -1.01
N ALA A 331 12.70 10.18 -2.26
CA ALA A 331 13.57 9.29 -3.02
C ALA A 331 13.24 9.38 -4.52
N ARG A 332 14.28 9.37 -5.38
CA ARG A 332 14.15 9.58 -6.84
C ARG A 332 13.33 8.49 -7.52
N ASP A 333 13.65 7.24 -7.18
CA ASP A 333 13.05 6.03 -7.75
C ASP A 333 11.88 5.47 -6.91
N ALA A 334 11.25 6.30 -6.06
CA ALA A 334 10.16 5.86 -5.21
C ALA A 334 8.95 5.40 -6.05
N ALA A 335 8.71 4.09 -6.09
CA ALA A 335 7.56 3.50 -6.79
C ALA A 335 6.23 4.07 -6.28
N MET A 336 6.11 4.27 -4.97
CA MET A 336 4.97 4.86 -4.28
C MET A 336 5.45 6.04 -3.43
N ASN A 337 4.99 7.28 -3.72
CA ASN A 337 5.31 8.47 -2.92
C ASN A 337 4.14 9.45 -2.88
N LEU A 338 3.47 9.55 -1.72
CA LEU A 338 2.30 10.41 -1.51
C LEU A 338 2.69 11.90 -1.37
N ALA A 339 3.84 12.20 -0.74
CA ALA A 339 4.30 13.58 -0.59
C ALA A 339 4.64 14.21 -1.94
N TYR A 340 5.28 13.44 -2.83
CA TYR A 340 5.67 13.92 -4.15
C TYR A 340 4.47 14.24 -5.04
N SER A 341 3.48 13.36 -5.13
CA SER A 341 2.29 13.60 -5.96
C SER A 341 1.44 14.78 -5.47
N LEU A 342 1.28 14.92 -4.14
CA LEU A 342 0.61 16.07 -3.51
C LEU A 342 1.40 17.37 -3.72
N GLY A 343 2.73 17.32 -3.67
CA GLY A 343 3.60 18.46 -3.98
C GLY A 343 3.50 18.92 -5.44
N VAL A 344 3.48 17.99 -6.40
CA VAL A 344 3.26 18.31 -7.82
C VAL A 344 1.89 18.94 -8.03
N PHE A 345 0.85 18.35 -7.43
CA PHE A 345 -0.53 18.86 -7.51
C PHE A 345 -0.64 20.29 -6.98
N ALA A 346 -0.16 20.54 -5.75
CA ALA A 346 -0.24 21.85 -5.13
C ALA A 346 0.64 22.91 -5.82
N ALA A 347 1.82 22.52 -6.35
CA ALA A 347 2.67 23.40 -7.14
C ALA A 347 2.02 23.85 -8.46
N VAL A 348 1.39 22.94 -9.19
CA VAL A 348 0.68 23.27 -10.45
C VAL A 348 -0.50 24.21 -10.19
N HIS A 349 -1.33 23.92 -9.17
CA HIS A 349 -2.45 24.78 -8.80
C HIS A 349 -1.99 26.18 -8.36
N ALA A 350 -0.94 26.27 -7.53
CA ALA A 350 -0.37 27.56 -7.13
C ALA A 350 0.22 28.38 -8.29
N HIS A 351 0.87 27.73 -9.26
CA HIS A 351 1.38 28.38 -10.48
C HIS A 351 0.25 28.90 -11.39
N LEU A 352 -0.86 28.15 -11.47
CA LEU A 352 -2.05 28.54 -12.23
C LEU A 352 -2.92 29.59 -11.51
N GLY A 353 -2.62 29.93 -10.25
CA GLY A 353 -3.47 30.80 -9.42
C GLY A 353 -4.78 30.14 -8.97
N GLU A 354 -4.85 28.81 -9.01
CA GLU A 354 -6.07 28.03 -8.75
C GLU A 354 -6.08 27.41 -7.34
N PRO A 355 -7.25 27.34 -6.68
CA PRO A 355 -7.37 26.74 -5.36
C PRO A 355 -7.40 25.21 -5.43
N LEU A 356 -6.85 24.55 -4.42
CA LEU A 356 -6.92 23.09 -4.28
C LEU A 356 -8.38 22.66 -4.05
N ILE A 357 -9.06 22.17 -5.09
CA ILE A 357 -10.46 21.68 -4.98
C ILE A 357 -10.43 20.23 -4.50
N PHE A 358 -10.93 19.93 -3.30
CA PHE A 358 -10.90 18.55 -2.79
C PHE A 358 -11.73 17.62 -3.70
N PRO A 359 -11.17 16.47 -4.14
CA PRO A 359 -11.85 15.60 -5.10
C PRO A 359 -12.93 14.69 -4.49
N GLY A 360 -12.80 14.31 -3.20
CA GLY A 360 -13.69 13.36 -2.53
C GLY A 360 -14.96 13.97 -1.92
N ASN A 361 -15.73 13.13 -1.21
CA ASN A 361 -16.91 13.54 -0.44
C ASN A 361 -16.51 13.96 1.00
N ILE A 362 -17.50 14.30 1.84
CA ILE A 362 -17.24 14.68 3.25
C ILE A 362 -16.62 13.51 4.04
N ALA A 363 -17.11 12.28 3.83
CA ALA A 363 -16.59 11.11 4.53
C ALA A 363 -15.10 10.87 4.26
N SER A 364 -14.62 11.04 3.02
CA SER A 364 -13.19 10.95 2.72
C SER A 364 -12.39 12.21 3.02
N PHE A 365 -13.01 13.35 3.33
CA PHE A 365 -12.32 14.54 3.85
C PHE A 365 -11.99 14.41 5.35
N ASP A 366 -12.94 13.88 6.14
CA ASP A 366 -12.85 13.79 7.60
C ASP A 366 -12.30 12.45 8.14
N VAL A 367 -12.10 11.44 7.28
CA VAL A 367 -11.61 10.11 7.68
C VAL A 367 -10.17 10.15 8.23
N ILE A 368 -9.90 9.38 9.29
CA ILE A 368 -8.55 9.20 9.85
C ILE A 368 -7.64 8.48 8.85
N ARG A 369 -6.43 9.04 8.68
CA ARG A 369 -5.37 8.57 7.79
C ARG A 369 -4.04 8.55 8.53
N ASP A 370 -3.75 7.47 9.24
CA ASP A 370 -2.39 7.25 9.74
C ASP A 370 -1.39 7.29 8.57
N LEU A 371 -0.34 8.11 8.69
CA LEU A 371 0.79 8.18 7.77
C LEU A 371 2.06 7.64 8.42
N SER A 372 3.08 7.37 7.61
CA SER A 372 4.34 6.76 8.06
C SER A 372 5.55 7.49 7.49
N SER A 373 6.17 8.37 8.27
CA SER A 373 7.45 8.99 7.95
C SER A 373 8.54 7.92 7.81
N SER A 374 9.22 7.89 6.66
CA SER A 374 10.25 6.87 6.38
C SER A 374 11.33 6.83 7.46
N LYS A 375 11.74 7.99 7.97
CA LYS A 375 12.75 8.10 9.04
C LYS A 375 12.24 7.57 10.39
N LEU A 376 10.98 7.80 10.74
CA LEU A 376 10.41 7.24 11.97
C LEU A 376 10.26 5.71 11.86
N THR A 377 9.80 5.21 10.71
CA THR A 377 9.74 3.77 10.40
C THR A 377 11.13 3.13 10.49
N SER A 378 12.18 3.82 10.04
CA SER A 378 13.57 3.35 10.18
C SER A 378 14.06 3.34 11.64
N TYR A 379 13.73 4.34 12.46
CA TYR A 379 14.03 4.30 13.90
C TYR A 379 13.28 3.17 14.62
N LEU A 380 12.03 2.89 14.24
CA LEU A 380 11.26 1.74 14.76
C LEU A 380 11.88 0.41 14.32
N ALA A 381 12.34 0.30 13.07
CA ALA A 381 13.04 -0.89 12.58
C ALA A 381 14.37 -1.12 13.31
N GLU A 382 15.17 -0.07 13.56
CA GLU A 382 16.41 -0.16 14.35
C GLU A 382 16.12 -0.62 15.79
N TRP A 383 15.16 0.02 16.45
CA TRP A 383 14.73 -0.35 17.80
C TRP A 383 14.22 -1.80 17.87
N ALA A 384 13.41 -2.26 16.91
CA ALA A 384 12.83 -3.59 16.93
C ALA A 384 13.89 -4.70 16.80
N VAL A 385 14.93 -4.52 15.96
CA VAL A 385 15.98 -5.53 15.83
C VAL A 385 16.96 -5.55 17.00
N LEU A 386 17.16 -4.42 17.68
CA LEU A 386 18.07 -4.30 18.83
C LEU A 386 17.39 -4.59 20.19
N ASN A 387 16.06 -4.51 20.27
CA ASN A 387 15.31 -4.84 21.48
C ASN A 387 15.25 -6.38 21.67
N PRO A 388 15.78 -6.95 22.77
CA PRO A 388 15.82 -8.40 22.96
C PRO A 388 14.42 -9.02 23.11
N ASP A 389 13.44 -8.28 23.63
CA ASP A 389 12.08 -8.75 23.85
C ASP A 389 11.25 -8.74 22.56
N ALA A 390 11.56 -7.83 21.62
CA ALA A 390 10.91 -7.69 20.32
C ALA A 390 11.27 -8.79 19.30
N ARG A 391 11.85 -9.93 19.72
CA ARG A 391 12.21 -11.04 18.84
C ARG A 391 10.98 -11.76 18.27
N ASN A 392 11.01 -12.10 16.99
CA ASN A 392 9.95 -12.82 16.28
C ASN A 392 8.58 -12.12 16.34
N GLU A 393 8.60 -10.78 16.22
CA GLU A 393 7.39 -9.96 16.36
C GLU A 393 7.14 -9.02 15.16
N ALA A 394 5.86 -8.92 14.80
CA ALA A 394 5.35 -7.97 13.82
C ALA A 394 4.83 -6.69 14.51
N PHE A 395 5.18 -5.51 13.99
CA PHE A 395 4.78 -4.21 14.52
C PHE A 395 4.15 -3.32 13.44
N ASN A 396 3.08 -2.62 13.81
CA ASN A 396 2.58 -1.47 13.06
C ASN A 396 3.60 -0.32 13.11
N ALA A 397 3.62 0.53 12.07
CA ALA A 397 4.45 1.72 12.03
C ALA A 397 3.66 2.92 11.47
N CYS A 398 3.27 3.85 12.34
CA CYS A 398 2.72 5.15 11.94
C CYS A 398 3.30 6.28 12.79
N ASP A 399 3.08 7.52 12.33
CA ASP A 399 3.56 8.75 12.96
C ASP A 399 3.00 9.00 14.36
N CYS A 400 1.95 8.26 14.76
CA CYS A 400 1.12 8.51 15.95
C CYS A 400 0.45 9.90 15.97
N SER A 401 0.38 10.56 14.81
CA SER A 401 -0.23 11.88 14.60
C SER A 401 -1.59 11.72 13.91
N ALA A 402 -2.67 12.11 14.59
CA ALA A 402 -4.02 12.04 14.04
C ALA A 402 -4.19 13.07 12.91
N VAL A 403 -4.32 12.60 11.67
CA VAL A 403 -4.46 13.44 10.47
C VAL A 403 -5.56 12.89 9.55
N THR A 404 -6.21 13.79 8.80
CA THR A 404 -7.26 13.48 7.81
C THR A 404 -6.87 14.05 6.44
N PRO A 405 -7.49 13.61 5.33
CA PRO A 405 -7.29 14.24 4.03
C PRO A 405 -7.59 15.73 4.02
N GLY A 406 -8.57 16.20 4.79
CA GLY A 406 -8.84 17.64 4.96
C GLY A 406 -7.73 18.41 5.70
N ALA A 407 -7.11 17.80 6.71
CA ALA A 407 -5.94 18.37 7.38
C ALA A 407 -4.72 18.45 6.43
N LEU A 408 -4.50 17.41 5.61
CA LEU A 408 -3.47 17.44 4.55
C LEU A 408 -3.78 18.53 3.51
N TRP A 409 -5.04 18.69 3.10
CA TRP A 409 -5.46 19.65 2.09
C TRP A 409 -5.23 21.10 2.53
N THR A 410 -5.61 21.42 3.76
CA THR A 410 -5.42 22.75 4.36
C THR A 410 -3.94 23.04 4.61
N ALA A 411 -3.14 22.05 5.01
CA ALA A 411 -1.70 22.18 5.14
C ALA A 411 -1.00 22.45 3.80
N LEU A 412 -1.35 21.70 2.74
CA LEU A 412 -0.79 21.90 1.39
C LEU A 412 -1.12 23.29 0.84
N ALA A 413 -2.36 23.75 0.97
CA ALA A 413 -2.78 25.08 0.55
C ALA A 413 -1.96 26.18 1.26
N LYS A 414 -1.74 26.04 2.57
CA LYS A 414 -0.90 26.93 3.37
C LYS A 414 0.58 26.89 2.96
N ILE A 415 1.14 25.71 2.69
CA ILE A 415 2.53 25.51 2.26
C ILE A 415 2.79 26.15 0.89
N TYR A 416 1.88 25.97 -0.06
CA TYR A 416 1.99 26.50 -1.43
C TYR A 416 1.35 27.88 -1.62
N ARG A 417 0.92 28.55 -0.54
CA ARG A 417 0.26 29.88 -0.53
C ARG A 417 -0.88 30.03 -1.56
N THR A 418 -1.67 28.97 -1.75
CA THR A 418 -2.89 28.99 -2.58
C THR A 418 -4.15 28.78 -1.72
N GLY A 419 -5.33 29.04 -2.29
CA GLY A 419 -6.61 28.72 -1.67
C GLY A 419 -6.92 27.22 -1.69
N TYR A 420 -8.01 26.83 -1.04
CA TYR A 420 -8.59 25.49 -1.15
C TYR A 420 -10.11 25.55 -1.18
N LYS A 421 -10.75 24.46 -1.61
CA LYS A 421 -12.19 24.23 -1.44
C LYS A 421 -12.41 22.86 -0.79
N ALA A 422 -13.21 22.85 0.26
CA ALA A 422 -13.72 21.64 0.92
C ALA A 422 -14.69 20.88 -0.03
N PRO A 423 -15.14 19.66 0.32
CA PRO A 423 -16.19 18.96 -0.41
C PRO A 423 -17.46 19.82 -0.55
N ASP A 424 -18.13 19.71 -1.69
CA ASP A 424 -19.42 20.34 -1.94
C ASP A 424 -20.49 19.24 -1.85
N PRO A 425 -21.37 19.23 -0.84
CA PRO A 425 -22.36 18.18 -0.65
C PRO A 425 -23.43 18.13 -1.74
N ASN A 426 -23.49 19.13 -2.62
CA ASN A 426 -24.44 19.20 -3.74
C ASN A 426 -23.78 18.90 -5.10
N ALA A 427 -22.47 18.61 -5.12
CA ALA A 427 -21.76 18.29 -6.36
C ALA A 427 -22.15 16.90 -6.90
N GLU A 428 -22.04 16.74 -8.22
CA GLU A 428 -22.13 15.42 -8.85
C GLU A 428 -20.88 14.60 -8.51
N TYR A 429 -21.09 13.39 -7.97
CA TYR A 429 -20.05 12.46 -7.54
C TYR A 429 -20.08 11.18 -8.37
N GLN A 430 -18.93 10.78 -8.91
CA GLN A 430 -18.72 9.46 -9.48
C GLN A 430 -18.56 8.45 -8.35
N CYS A 431 -19.33 7.36 -8.38
CA CYS A 431 -19.26 6.29 -7.38
C CYS A 431 -18.54 5.07 -7.94
N PHE A 432 -17.45 4.65 -7.29
CA PHE A 432 -16.86 3.32 -7.42
C PHE A 432 -17.29 2.45 -6.22
N ILE A 433 -17.61 1.18 -6.47
CA ILE A 433 -17.99 0.23 -5.42
C ILE A 433 -16.92 -0.86 -5.38
N PHE A 434 -16.35 -1.11 -4.20
CA PHE A 434 -15.36 -2.17 -4.00
C PHE A 434 -15.98 -3.56 -4.23
N PRO A 435 -15.23 -4.55 -4.75
CA PRO A 435 -15.82 -5.75 -5.32
C PRO A 435 -16.21 -6.86 -4.31
N PHE A 436 -15.94 -6.69 -3.01
CA PHE A 436 -16.09 -7.76 -2.01
C PHE A 436 -17.30 -7.55 -1.08
N ASP A 437 -18.16 -8.58 -1.02
CA ASP A 437 -19.29 -8.71 -0.11
C ASP A 437 -19.20 -10.05 0.66
N PRO A 438 -19.01 -10.05 1.99
CA PRO A 438 -18.70 -8.88 2.82
C PRO A 438 -17.32 -8.28 2.49
N PRO A 439 -17.08 -6.99 2.83
CA PRO A 439 -15.76 -6.37 2.74
C PRO A 439 -14.77 -7.00 3.76
N PRO A 440 -13.46 -6.69 3.69
CA PRO A 440 -12.41 -7.31 4.51
C PRO A 440 -12.65 -7.42 6.02
N ARG A 441 -13.44 -6.53 6.64
CA ARG A 441 -13.85 -6.63 8.06
C ARG A 441 -14.86 -7.77 8.36
N GLY A 442 -15.38 -8.45 7.36
CA GLY A 442 -16.32 -9.57 7.48
C GLY A 442 -17.79 -9.19 7.68
N PHE A 443 -18.15 -7.90 7.66
CA PHE A 443 -19.53 -7.44 7.83
C PHE A 443 -19.83 -6.09 7.16
N GLY A 444 -21.13 -5.80 7.00
CA GLY A 444 -21.63 -4.60 6.32
C GLY A 444 -21.55 -4.70 4.79
N PRO A 445 -22.11 -3.72 4.05
CA PRO A 445 -22.06 -3.72 2.60
C PRO A 445 -20.65 -3.45 2.07
N PRO A 446 -20.39 -3.74 0.78
CA PRO A 446 -19.19 -3.29 0.09
C PRO A 446 -19.01 -1.77 0.19
N GLU A 447 -17.76 -1.32 0.25
CA GLU A 447 -17.41 0.09 0.38
C GLU A 447 -17.74 0.89 -0.89
N LYS A 448 -18.16 2.15 -0.71
CA LYS A 448 -18.28 3.14 -1.79
C LYS A 448 -17.15 4.17 -1.72
N MET A 449 -16.52 4.45 -2.85
CA MET A 449 -15.59 5.56 -3.04
C MET A 449 -16.23 6.59 -3.97
N GLU A 450 -16.51 7.77 -3.44
CA GLU A 450 -17.23 8.83 -4.14
C GLU A 450 -16.30 10.02 -4.39
N PHE A 451 -16.12 10.39 -5.65
CA PHE A 451 -15.17 11.42 -6.08
C PHE A 451 -15.66 12.18 -7.32
N ARG A 452 -15.30 13.45 -7.43
CA ARG A 452 -15.65 14.30 -8.58
C ARG A 452 -14.70 14.04 -9.76
N TYR A 453 -13.41 13.96 -9.45
CA TYR A 453 -12.32 13.65 -10.37
C TYR A 453 -11.24 12.86 -9.61
N SER A 454 -10.31 12.24 -10.33
CA SER A 454 -9.18 11.51 -9.75
C SER A 454 -7.86 12.23 -10.07
N PHE A 455 -6.85 12.10 -9.22
CA PHE A 455 -5.50 12.61 -9.45
C PHE A 455 -4.89 11.97 -10.70
N ALA A 456 -5.09 10.65 -10.92
CA ALA A 456 -4.68 9.99 -12.15
C ALA A 456 -5.33 10.65 -13.37
N ALA A 457 -6.64 10.95 -13.35
CA ALA A 457 -7.33 11.63 -14.44
C ALA A 457 -6.83 13.08 -14.66
N TRP A 458 -6.70 13.86 -13.58
CA TRP A 458 -6.14 15.23 -13.58
C TRP A 458 -4.74 15.27 -14.22
N SER A 459 -3.93 14.23 -14.02
CA SER A 459 -2.58 14.15 -14.58
C SER A 459 -2.52 14.03 -16.12
N TYR A 460 -3.65 13.89 -16.83
CA TYR A 460 -3.72 13.90 -18.30
C TYR A 460 -4.16 15.25 -18.90
N ASP A 461 -4.50 16.26 -18.08
CA ASP A 461 -4.93 17.57 -18.57
C ASP A 461 -3.75 18.32 -19.27
N PRO A 462 -3.88 18.74 -20.54
CA PRO A 462 -2.85 19.52 -21.23
C PRO A 462 -2.44 20.81 -20.49
N LYS A 463 -3.35 21.45 -19.73
CA LYS A 463 -3.07 22.63 -18.90
C LYS A 463 -2.09 22.30 -17.77
N VAL A 464 -2.26 21.14 -17.15
CA VAL A 464 -1.35 20.64 -16.10
C VAL A 464 0.03 20.35 -16.68
N HIS A 465 0.11 19.82 -17.90
CA HIS A 465 1.40 19.56 -18.57
C HIS A 465 2.12 20.86 -18.93
N ALA A 466 1.40 21.86 -19.47
CA ALA A 466 1.97 23.18 -19.78
C ALA A 466 2.50 23.88 -18.52
N ALA A 467 1.70 23.95 -17.46
CA ALA A 467 2.12 24.52 -16.18
C ALA A 467 3.36 23.83 -15.59
N TRP A 468 3.45 22.50 -15.70
CA TRP A 468 4.63 21.77 -15.25
C TRP A 468 5.86 22.01 -16.12
N GLN A 469 5.71 22.17 -17.44
CA GLN A 469 6.82 22.53 -18.32
C GLN A 469 7.38 23.91 -17.98
N GLU A 470 6.52 24.91 -17.75
CA GLU A 470 6.92 26.26 -17.32
C GLU A 470 7.65 26.22 -15.97
N LEU A 471 7.09 25.52 -14.97
CA LEU A 471 7.74 25.32 -13.66
C LEU A 471 9.11 24.62 -13.79
N SER A 472 9.19 23.60 -14.64
CA SER A 472 10.42 22.82 -14.84
C SER A 472 11.53 23.66 -15.47
N GLN A 473 11.21 24.43 -16.50
CA GLN A 473 12.15 25.35 -17.15
C GLN A 473 12.60 26.46 -16.21
N LYS A 474 11.66 27.08 -15.48
CA LYS A 474 11.90 28.21 -14.55
C LYS A 474 12.76 27.84 -13.34
N HIS A 475 12.67 26.60 -12.84
CA HIS A 475 13.31 26.19 -11.59
C HIS A 475 14.39 25.09 -11.73
N GLY A 476 14.63 24.61 -12.96
CA GLY A 476 15.60 23.54 -13.24
C GLY A 476 15.18 22.20 -12.61
N ILE A 477 13.90 21.84 -12.74
CA ILE A 477 13.37 20.57 -12.23
C ILE A 477 13.83 19.45 -13.18
N ALA A 478 14.51 18.44 -12.64
CA ALA A 478 15.11 17.36 -13.43
C ALA A 478 14.14 16.19 -13.69
N TYR A 479 13.00 16.13 -12.99
CA TYR A 479 12.04 15.04 -13.06
C TYR A 479 10.69 15.52 -13.62
N ASN A 480 10.11 14.75 -14.55
CA ASN A 480 8.78 15.01 -15.10
C ASN A 480 7.82 13.84 -14.75
N PRO A 481 6.84 14.04 -13.83
CA PRO A 481 5.89 13.00 -13.43
C PRO A 481 4.84 12.69 -14.51
N PHE A 482 4.77 13.50 -15.57
CA PHE A 482 3.86 13.33 -16.71
C PHE A 482 4.55 12.66 -17.92
N SER A 483 5.78 12.15 -17.76
CA SER A 483 6.58 11.59 -18.87
C SER A 483 5.92 10.41 -19.58
N SER A 484 5.22 9.53 -18.84
CA SER A 484 4.58 8.34 -19.40
C SER A 484 3.21 8.07 -18.77
N PRO A 485 2.30 7.31 -19.44
CA PRO A 485 1.08 6.81 -18.83
C PRO A 485 1.35 5.93 -17.59
N ALA A 486 2.45 5.18 -17.58
CA ALA A 486 2.83 4.32 -16.46
C ALA A 486 3.22 5.15 -15.23
N ASP A 487 4.01 6.21 -15.40
CA ASP A 487 4.38 7.12 -14.32
C ASP A 487 3.17 7.88 -13.78
N ARG A 488 2.29 8.38 -14.66
CA ARG A 488 1.04 9.02 -14.25
C ARG A 488 0.19 8.12 -13.35
N ASN A 489 -0.10 6.90 -13.81
CA ASN A 489 -0.90 5.95 -13.04
C ASN A 489 -0.21 5.54 -11.73
N ARG A 490 1.12 5.34 -11.74
CA ARG A 490 1.93 4.96 -10.58
C ARG A 490 2.00 6.06 -9.51
N ILE A 491 2.24 7.31 -9.92
CA ILE A 491 2.41 8.46 -9.01
C ILE A 491 1.05 8.94 -8.49
N PHE A 492 0.10 9.17 -9.39
CA PHE A 492 -1.17 9.80 -9.02
C PHE A 492 -2.26 8.80 -8.61
N GLY A 493 -2.26 7.58 -9.15
CA GLY A 493 -3.19 6.51 -8.71
C GLY A 493 -2.98 6.05 -7.26
N LEU A 494 -1.76 6.19 -6.73
CA LEU A 494 -1.51 6.05 -5.28
C LEU A 494 -2.26 7.12 -4.47
N THR A 495 -2.31 8.34 -4.99
CA THR A 495 -2.95 9.49 -4.33
C THR A 495 -4.46 9.32 -4.33
N ASP A 496 -5.02 8.79 -5.43
CA ASP A 496 -6.41 8.35 -5.50
C ASP A 496 -6.72 7.33 -4.38
N ALA A 497 -5.90 6.29 -4.24
CA ALA A 497 -6.08 5.26 -3.20
C ALA A 497 -5.88 5.77 -1.75
N ALA A 498 -5.09 6.83 -1.55
CA ALA A 498 -4.85 7.43 -0.24
C ALA A 498 -5.94 8.43 0.18
N ILE A 499 -6.44 9.24 -0.76
CA ILE A 499 -7.27 10.42 -0.48
C ILE A 499 -8.77 10.18 -0.71
N LEU A 500 -9.16 9.34 -1.68
CA LEU A 500 -10.58 9.21 -2.09
C LEU A 500 -11.46 8.27 -1.25
N PRO A 501 -10.98 7.13 -0.70
CA PRO A 501 -11.83 6.22 0.07
C PRO A 501 -12.27 6.78 1.43
N GLY A 502 -13.49 6.46 1.88
CA GLY A 502 -13.99 6.76 3.23
C GLY A 502 -13.56 5.77 4.32
N ILE A 503 -12.83 4.72 3.97
CA ILE A 503 -12.36 3.66 4.89
C ILE A 503 -11.32 4.22 5.86
N PRO A 504 -11.42 4.08 7.19
CA PRO A 504 -10.36 4.49 8.11
C PRO A 504 -9.11 3.59 8.01
N VAL A 505 -7.94 4.23 7.88
CA VAL A 505 -6.63 3.60 8.05
C VAL A 505 -6.06 4.18 9.33
N GLN A 506 -6.04 3.36 10.37
CA GLN A 506 -5.73 3.75 11.74
C GLN A 506 -5.17 2.53 12.45
N PHE A 507 -3.91 2.59 12.86
CA PHE A 507 -3.21 1.48 13.52
C PHE A 507 -3.35 1.59 15.03
N SER A 508 -3.54 0.47 15.73
CA SER A 508 -3.12 0.43 17.13
C SER A 508 -1.59 0.38 17.16
N MET A 509 -1.00 1.23 17.98
CA MET A 509 0.42 1.17 18.33
C MET A 509 0.64 0.57 19.72
N ASP A 510 -0.41 0.07 20.38
CA ASP A 510 -0.37 -0.41 21.78
C ASP A 510 0.60 -1.57 21.97
N LYS A 511 0.79 -2.39 20.93
CA LYS A 511 1.82 -3.43 20.92
C LYS A 511 3.21 -2.82 21.02
N SER A 512 3.58 -1.94 20.09
CA SER A 512 4.88 -1.24 20.13
C SER A 512 5.12 -0.53 21.47
N ARG A 513 4.09 0.13 22.02
CA ARG A 513 4.15 0.83 23.32
C ARG A 513 4.43 -0.11 24.49
N LYS A 514 3.82 -1.31 24.52
CA LYS A 514 4.08 -2.34 25.56
C LYS A 514 5.51 -2.86 25.56
N PHE A 515 6.19 -2.80 24.41
CA PHE A 515 7.61 -3.19 24.26
C PHE A 515 8.58 -2.02 24.49
N GLY A 516 8.07 -0.80 24.78
CA GLY A 516 8.88 0.40 25.05
C GLY A 516 9.09 1.35 23.86
N TRP A 517 8.31 1.24 22.77
CA TRP A 517 8.33 2.23 21.69
C TRP A 517 7.37 3.41 21.97
N HIS A 518 7.92 4.62 21.98
CA HIS A 518 7.15 5.86 22.19
C HIS A 518 7.33 6.88 21.06
N GLY A 519 7.99 6.50 19.97
CA GLY A 519 8.35 7.39 18.87
C GLY A 519 7.15 7.93 18.08
N THR A 520 7.17 9.23 17.78
CA THR A 520 6.12 9.96 17.08
C THR A 520 6.69 11.16 16.30
N VAL A 521 5.94 11.66 15.32
CA VAL A 521 6.21 12.89 14.56
C VAL A 521 4.87 13.53 14.17
N ASP A 522 4.80 14.86 14.05
CA ASP A 522 3.68 15.52 13.38
C ASP A 522 3.72 15.18 11.87
N SER A 523 2.70 14.50 11.36
CA SER A 523 2.63 14.10 9.95
C SER A 523 2.62 15.29 8.98
N LEU A 524 2.17 16.48 9.41
CA LEU A 524 2.19 17.70 8.60
C LEU A 524 3.59 18.33 8.57
N ALA A 525 4.32 18.30 9.69
CA ALA A 525 5.73 18.66 9.74
C ALA A 525 6.59 17.67 8.94
N SER A 526 6.31 16.36 9.03
CA SER A 526 6.93 15.31 8.22
C SER A 526 6.68 15.53 6.73
N LEU A 527 5.43 15.81 6.33
CA LEU A 527 5.08 16.14 4.95
C LEU A 527 5.88 17.35 4.45
N ARG A 528 5.93 18.43 5.24
CA ARG A 528 6.70 19.63 4.88
C ARG A 528 8.19 19.31 4.68
N SER A 529 8.81 18.62 5.62
CA SER A 529 10.24 18.26 5.54
C SER A 529 10.54 17.41 4.30
N VAL A 530 9.62 16.52 3.90
CA VAL A 530 9.77 15.69 2.69
C VAL A 530 9.58 16.51 1.41
N LEU A 531 8.65 17.50 1.40
CA LEU A 531 8.51 18.43 0.29
C LEU A 531 9.78 19.29 0.11
N GLU A 532 10.38 19.74 1.21
CA GLU A 532 11.63 20.52 1.20
C GLU A 532 12.81 19.69 0.68
N GLU A 533 12.97 18.43 1.10
CA GLU A 533 14.00 17.54 0.53
C GLU A 533 13.76 17.24 -0.97
N LEU A 534 12.51 17.04 -1.40
CA LEU A 534 12.17 16.86 -2.83
C LEU A 534 12.49 18.09 -3.69
N ILE A 535 12.56 19.29 -3.11
CA ILE A 535 13.00 20.53 -3.78
C ILE A 535 14.53 20.56 -3.91
N GLU A 536 15.26 20.21 -2.85
CA GLU A 536 16.73 20.06 -2.89
C GLU A 536 17.14 19.03 -3.95
N MET A 537 16.40 17.92 -4.04
CA MET A 537 16.58 16.87 -5.05
C MET A 537 16.21 17.28 -6.49
N LYS A 538 15.69 18.50 -6.72
CA LYS A 538 15.19 18.99 -8.02
C LYS A 538 14.05 18.16 -8.61
N MET A 539 13.14 17.69 -7.76
CA MET A 539 11.89 17.02 -8.16
C MET A 539 10.67 17.93 -8.05
N LEU A 540 10.72 18.96 -7.19
CA LEU A 540 9.66 19.97 -7.02
C LEU A 540 10.21 21.40 -7.22
N PRO A 541 9.36 22.38 -7.61
CA PRO A 541 9.74 23.79 -7.58
C PRO A 541 9.85 24.31 -6.14
N PRO A 542 10.67 25.35 -5.87
CA PRO A 542 10.78 25.95 -4.54
C PRO A 542 9.44 26.37 -3.94
N LEU A 543 9.29 26.20 -2.62
CA LEU A 543 8.15 26.73 -1.89
C LEU A 543 8.11 28.27 -2.02
N PRO A 544 6.92 28.89 -2.05
CA PRO A 544 6.79 30.34 -1.98
C PRO A 544 7.53 30.91 -0.76
N SER A 545 8.33 31.96 -0.97
CA SER A 545 9.17 32.55 0.08
C SER A 545 8.36 33.00 1.29
N THR A 546 8.92 32.80 2.48
CA THR A 546 8.39 33.35 3.73
C THR A 546 8.63 34.85 3.80
N ALA A 547 7.76 35.61 3.13
CA ALA A 547 7.38 36.95 3.59
C ALA A 547 6.67 36.85 4.94
#